data_AF-A0A3M6UBA3-F1
#
_entry.id   AF-A0A3M6UBA3-F1
#
_cell.length_a   1.000
_cell.length_b   1.000
_cell.length_c   1.000
_cell.angle_alpha   90.00
_cell.angle_beta   90.00
_cell.angle_gamma   90.00
#
_symmetry.space_group_name_H-M   'P 1'
#
loop_
_entity.id
_entity.type
_entity.pdbx_description
1 polymer ?
#
loop_
_entity_poly.entity_id
_entity_poly.type
_entity_poly.pdbx_seq_one_letter_code
_entity_poly.pdbx_strand_id
1 'polypeptide(L)'
;MQLRVGCGHNSKFFEAFWSRKEIRPRCGNGLVEQGEECDCGTEEDCLELDPCCQPKGCKLKPGSQCSILNHACCQDCVFKPHGILCRPSEGDCDVPEYCPGDNGDCPEDSFIHDGYPCRSIGQASLLVGPTTYGQTKNVVLNPPIETQYLRINPQYWSYSRMCLKTEFYGCSGEQGKIDLLYD
;
A
#
# COMPACT_ATOMS: atom_id res chain seq x y z
N MET A 1 0.51 -23.26 21.77
CA MET A 1 1.10 -22.93 20.47
C MET A 1 1.05 -21.43 20.29
N GLN A 2 2.18 -20.77 20.52
CA GLN A 2 2.39 -19.35 20.28
C GLN A 2 3.14 -19.18 18.95
N LEU A 3 2.48 -18.66 17.93
CA LEU A 3 3.10 -18.27 16.66
C LEU A 3 3.62 -16.83 16.78
N ARG A 4 4.92 -16.63 16.63
CA ARG A 4 5.53 -15.31 16.47
C ARG A 4 6.00 -15.16 15.04
N VAL A 5 5.62 -14.06 14.42
CA VAL A 5 5.92 -13.71 13.03
C VAL A 5 6.73 -12.43 13.09
N GLY A 6 8.04 -12.46 12.87
CA GLY A 6 8.85 -11.26 12.99
C GLY A 6 10.21 -11.34 12.31
N CYS A 7 10.87 -10.19 12.22
CA CYS A 7 12.21 -10.09 11.65
C CYS A 7 13.23 -10.56 12.70
N GLY A 8 14.11 -11.48 12.33
CA GLY A 8 15.23 -11.83 13.19
C GLY A 8 16.18 -10.65 13.32
N HIS A 9 16.12 -9.88 14.42
CA HIS A 9 17.28 -9.30 15.15
C HIS A 9 16.88 -8.35 16.33
N ASN A 10 17.87 -8.10 17.20
CA ASN A 10 17.81 -7.59 18.58
C ASN A 10 17.14 -6.23 18.87
N SER A 11 16.55 -6.18 20.08
CA SER A 11 15.68 -5.21 20.76
C SER A 11 16.19 -3.77 21.04
N LYS A 12 17.04 -3.15 20.21
CA LYS A 12 17.58 -1.80 20.51
C LYS A 12 17.21 -0.65 19.55
N PHE A 13 16.25 -0.85 18.64
CA PHE A 13 15.96 0.14 17.58
C PHE A 13 14.77 1.09 17.84
N PHE A 14 14.10 0.99 18.99
CA PHE A 14 12.77 1.58 19.22
C PHE A 14 12.72 3.11 19.41
N GLU A 15 13.83 3.83 19.59
CA GLU A 15 13.78 5.25 19.99
C GLU A 15 14.10 6.29 18.89
N ALA A 16 14.49 5.88 17.68
CA ALA A 16 14.95 6.85 16.66
C ALA A 16 13.90 7.26 15.60
N PHE A 17 12.72 6.63 15.57
CA PHE A 17 11.80 6.74 14.42
C PHE A 17 10.73 7.86 14.51
N TRP A 18 10.71 8.65 15.59
CA TRP A 18 9.67 9.68 15.84
C TRP A 18 10.16 11.13 15.80
N SER A 19 11.25 11.44 15.08
CA SER A 19 11.52 12.84 14.73
C SER A 19 10.68 13.21 13.50
N ARG A 20 9.48 13.76 13.72
CA ARG A 20 8.70 14.44 12.67
C ARG A 20 9.53 15.60 12.14
N LYS A 21 10.26 15.38 11.06
CA LYS A 21 10.74 16.48 10.22
C LYS A 21 9.50 17.01 9.50
N GLU A 22 9.01 18.18 9.91
CA GLU A 22 7.90 18.85 9.22
C GLU A 22 8.30 19.08 7.77
N ILE A 23 7.70 18.33 6.85
CA ILE A 23 7.79 18.59 5.41
C ILE A 23 6.91 19.82 5.17
N ARG A 24 7.55 20.95 4.86
CA ARG A 24 6.84 22.18 4.54
C ARG A 24 6.40 22.12 3.08
N PRO A 25 5.14 22.50 2.76
CA PRO A 25 4.67 22.63 1.39
C PRO A 25 5.65 23.45 0.54
N ARG A 26 6.05 22.92 -0.61
CA ARG A 26 7.01 23.56 -1.51
C ARG A 26 6.58 23.43 -2.96
N CYS A 27 5.88 24.46 -3.40
CA CYS A 27 5.57 24.65 -4.81
C CYS A 27 6.78 24.52 -5.74
N GLY A 28 6.58 23.75 -6.81
CA GLY A 28 7.52 23.39 -7.86
C GLY A 28 8.30 22.11 -7.56
N ASN A 29 7.79 21.25 -6.67
CA ASN A 29 8.37 19.94 -6.38
C ASN A 29 7.60 18.78 -7.03
N GLY A 30 6.51 19.06 -7.75
CA GLY A 30 5.67 18.08 -8.43
C GLY A 30 4.69 17.33 -7.52
N LEU A 31 4.54 17.74 -6.25
CA LEU A 31 3.67 17.11 -5.27
C LEU A 31 2.63 18.12 -4.80
N VAL A 32 1.34 17.78 -4.89
CA VAL A 32 0.30 18.66 -4.37
C VAL A 32 0.28 18.57 -2.85
N GLU A 33 0.69 19.64 -2.19
CA GLU A 33 0.75 19.73 -0.73
C GLU A 33 -0.32 20.68 -0.16
N GLN A 34 -0.38 20.82 1.17
CA GLN A 34 -1.40 21.63 1.82
C GLN A 34 -1.35 23.10 1.35
N GLY A 35 -2.44 23.57 0.73
CA GLY A 35 -2.59 24.94 0.23
C GLY A 35 -2.41 25.08 -1.29
N GLU A 36 -1.94 24.03 -1.96
CA GLU A 36 -1.75 23.96 -3.40
C GLU A 36 -2.98 23.31 -4.07
N GLU A 37 -3.28 23.72 -5.29
CA GLU A 37 -4.34 23.10 -6.12
C GLU A 37 -3.75 22.19 -7.21
N CYS A 38 -2.47 22.41 -7.53
CA CYS A 38 -1.68 21.63 -8.46
C CYS A 38 -0.20 21.98 -8.25
N ASP A 39 0.70 21.06 -8.55
CA ASP A 39 2.15 21.30 -8.64
C ASP A 39 2.68 20.49 -9.84
N CYS A 40 2.95 21.20 -10.92
CA CYS A 40 3.45 20.63 -12.18
C CYS A 40 4.99 20.55 -12.23
N GLY A 41 5.70 20.83 -11.14
CA GLY A 41 7.16 20.78 -11.09
C GLY A 41 7.81 22.08 -11.54
N THR A 42 8.79 21.99 -12.44
CA THR A 42 9.54 23.17 -12.89
C THR A 42 8.71 24.08 -13.79
N GLU A 43 9.16 25.32 -14.01
CA GLU A 43 8.42 26.24 -14.89
C GLU A 43 8.29 25.69 -16.32
N GLU A 44 9.34 25.00 -16.79
CA GLU A 44 9.38 24.32 -18.07
C GLU A 44 8.36 23.17 -18.15
N ASP A 45 8.31 22.29 -17.14
CA ASP A 45 7.36 21.17 -17.09
C ASP A 45 5.90 21.68 -17.15
N CYS A 46 5.61 22.75 -16.43
CA CYS A 46 4.29 23.39 -16.42
C CYS A 46 3.90 24.02 -17.77
N LEU A 47 4.87 24.43 -18.60
CA LEU A 47 4.59 25.00 -19.92
C LEU A 47 4.38 23.90 -20.97
N GLU A 48 5.12 22.79 -20.87
CA GLU A 48 5.11 21.73 -21.88
C GLU A 48 4.11 20.61 -21.58
N LEU A 49 3.97 20.21 -20.30
CA LEU A 49 3.23 19.01 -19.90
C LEU A 49 1.91 19.32 -19.20
N ASP A 50 1.84 20.42 -18.44
CA ASP A 50 0.63 20.80 -17.71
C ASP A 50 0.22 22.26 -17.95
N PRO A 51 -0.35 22.57 -19.13
CA PRO A 51 -0.87 23.90 -19.42
C PRO A 51 -2.00 24.32 -18.48
N CYS A 52 -2.50 23.46 -17.59
CA CYS A 52 -3.60 23.76 -16.68
C CYS A 52 -3.13 24.35 -15.35
N CYS A 53 -1.90 24.09 -14.94
CA CYS A 53 -1.32 24.57 -13.68
C CYS A 53 -0.41 25.78 -13.90
N GLN A 54 -0.46 26.75 -12.97
CA GLN A 54 0.43 27.91 -13.01
C GLN A 54 1.86 27.50 -12.65
N PRO A 55 2.89 27.88 -13.43
CA PRO A 55 4.30 27.60 -13.13
C PRO A 55 4.77 28.09 -11.76
N LYS A 56 4.08 29.09 -11.21
CA LYS A 56 4.37 29.70 -9.90
C LYS A 56 3.09 29.75 -9.10
N GLY A 57 3.23 29.47 -7.80
CA GLY A 57 2.13 29.59 -6.84
C GLY A 57 1.25 28.34 -6.72
N CYS A 58 1.44 27.33 -7.56
CA CYS A 58 0.81 26.01 -7.43
C CYS A 58 -0.72 26.10 -7.34
N LYS A 59 -1.25 26.89 -8.29
CA LYS A 59 -2.66 27.17 -8.48
C LYS A 59 -3.07 26.81 -9.89
N LEU A 60 -4.32 26.39 -10.05
CA LEU A 60 -4.87 26.16 -11.38
C LEU A 60 -4.93 27.50 -12.15
N LYS A 61 -4.71 27.43 -13.46
CA LYS A 61 -4.94 28.58 -14.33
C LYS A 61 -6.45 28.88 -14.39
N PRO A 62 -6.84 30.15 -14.59
CA PRO A 62 -8.25 30.50 -14.73
C PRO A 62 -8.94 29.69 -15.84
N GLY A 63 -10.05 29.03 -15.50
CA GLY A 63 -10.81 28.18 -16.42
C GLY A 63 -10.41 26.70 -16.41
N SER A 64 -9.28 26.34 -15.80
CA SER A 64 -8.91 24.93 -15.57
C SER A 64 -9.74 24.36 -14.43
N GLN A 65 -10.24 23.14 -14.61
CA GLN A 65 -10.95 22.38 -13.57
C GLN A 65 -10.01 21.42 -12.83
N CYS A 66 -8.91 21.02 -13.48
CA CYS A 66 -7.95 20.06 -12.98
C CYS A 66 -6.57 20.32 -13.58
N SER A 67 -5.55 19.62 -13.07
CA SER A 67 -4.18 19.59 -13.58
C SER A 67 -3.88 18.25 -14.24
N ILE A 68 -3.24 18.27 -15.42
CA ILE A 68 -2.97 17.04 -16.19
C ILE A 68 -1.97 16.13 -15.47
N LEU A 69 -0.97 16.70 -14.80
CA LEU A 69 0.08 15.91 -14.14
C LEU A 69 -0.33 15.42 -12.75
N ASN A 70 -1.21 16.14 -12.06
CA ASN A 70 -1.60 15.77 -10.69
C ASN A 70 -2.91 14.99 -10.60
N HIS A 71 -3.77 15.07 -11.62
CA HIS A 71 -5.11 14.50 -11.58
C HIS A 71 -5.29 13.47 -12.72
N ALA A 72 -5.39 12.18 -12.36
CA ALA A 72 -5.50 11.09 -13.35
C ALA A 72 -6.76 11.17 -14.23
N CYS A 73 -7.81 11.84 -13.75
CA CYS A 73 -9.05 12.11 -14.48
C CYS A 73 -9.10 13.50 -15.14
N CYS A 74 -7.94 14.09 -15.42
CA CYS A 74 -7.85 15.34 -16.18
C CYS A 74 -7.48 15.11 -17.64
N GLN A 75 -8.17 15.79 -18.55
CA GLN A 75 -7.80 15.87 -19.96
C GLN A 75 -8.12 17.27 -20.46
N ASP A 76 -7.16 17.91 -21.13
CA ASP A 76 -7.35 19.27 -21.68
C ASP A 76 -7.88 20.28 -20.64
N CYS A 77 -7.37 20.19 -19.40
CA CYS A 77 -7.74 21.01 -18.25
C CYS A 77 -9.20 20.89 -17.79
N VAL A 78 -9.94 19.88 -18.27
CA VAL A 78 -11.30 19.56 -17.86
C VAL A 78 -11.40 18.13 -17.35
N PHE A 79 -12.41 17.84 -16.53
CA PHE A 79 -12.63 16.48 -16.06
C PHE A 79 -12.94 15.54 -17.23
N LYS A 80 -12.29 14.37 -17.23
CA LYS A 80 -12.64 13.28 -18.14
C LYS A 80 -14.10 12.85 -17.87
N PRO A 81 -14.86 12.45 -18.90
CA PRO A 81 -16.21 11.93 -18.72
C PRO A 81 -16.28 10.75 -17.74
N HIS A 82 -17.45 10.54 -17.14
CA HIS A 82 -17.69 9.38 -16.29
C HIS A 82 -17.42 8.06 -17.04
N GLY A 83 -16.72 7.13 -16.39
CA GLY A 83 -16.47 5.79 -16.93
C GLY A 83 -15.20 5.68 -17.77
N ILE A 84 -14.36 6.72 -17.84
CA ILE A 84 -13.03 6.61 -18.44
C ILE A 84 -12.07 5.96 -17.46
N LEU A 85 -11.35 4.92 -17.90
CA LEU A 85 -10.38 4.20 -17.07
C LEU A 85 -9.27 5.16 -16.59
N CYS A 86 -9.06 5.23 -15.27
CA CYS A 86 -7.97 6.03 -14.67
C CYS A 86 -6.93 5.18 -13.96
N ARG A 87 -7.30 4.02 -13.42
CA ARG A 87 -6.35 3.02 -12.90
C ARG A 87 -6.71 1.64 -13.45
N PRO A 88 -5.79 0.97 -14.19
CA PRO A 88 -5.99 -0.41 -14.58
C PRO A 88 -5.84 -1.34 -13.37
N SER A 89 -6.49 -2.50 -13.40
CA SER A 89 -6.30 -3.53 -12.36
C SER A 89 -4.89 -4.14 -12.42
N GLU A 90 -4.21 -4.18 -11.28
CA GLU A 90 -2.94 -4.87 -11.05
C GLU A 90 -3.17 -6.30 -10.52
N GLY A 91 -3.41 -7.22 -11.44
CA GLY A 91 -3.58 -8.65 -11.13
C GLY A 91 -5.02 -9.05 -10.79
N ASP A 92 -5.19 -10.33 -10.47
CA ASP A 92 -6.52 -10.96 -10.46
C ASP A 92 -7.37 -10.64 -9.22
N CYS A 93 -6.79 -9.98 -8.20
CA CYS A 93 -7.49 -9.57 -6.97
C CYS A 93 -7.80 -8.07 -6.92
N ASP A 94 -7.36 -7.33 -7.93
CA ASP A 94 -7.51 -5.89 -8.04
C ASP A 94 -8.63 -5.54 -9.03
N VAL A 95 -9.32 -4.42 -8.85
CA VAL A 95 -10.37 -3.96 -9.78
C VAL A 95 -10.00 -2.62 -10.38
N PRO A 96 -10.33 -2.36 -11.65
CA PRO A 96 -10.02 -1.08 -12.27
C PRO A 96 -10.92 0.05 -11.75
N GLU A 97 -10.38 1.25 -11.60
CA GLU A 97 -11.11 2.47 -11.27
C GLU A 97 -11.33 3.35 -12.51
N TYR A 98 -12.47 4.03 -12.48
CA TYR A 98 -12.94 4.87 -13.55
C TYR A 98 -13.25 6.27 -13.04
N CYS A 99 -13.01 7.25 -13.90
CA CYS A 99 -13.29 8.65 -13.60
C CYS A 99 -14.76 8.87 -13.27
N PRO A 100 -15.07 9.71 -12.27
CA PRO A 100 -16.45 9.97 -11.86
C PRO A 100 -17.16 10.99 -12.77
N GLY A 101 -16.42 11.77 -13.55
CA GLY A 101 -16.98 12.77 -14.48
C GLY A 101 -17.15 14.17 -13.90
N ASP A 102 -17.00 14.32 -12.58
CA ASP A 102 -17.19 15.57 -11.83
C ASP A 102 -16.00 15.91 -10.89
N ASN A 103 -14.94 15.11 -10.94
CA ASN A 103 -13.69 15.34 -10.21
C ASN A 103 -12.47 14.94 -11.08
N GLY A 104 -11.32 15.55 -10.81
CA GLY A 104 -10.03 15.25 -11.44
C GLY A 104 -9.31 14.04 -10.83
N ASP A 105 -9.60 13.71 -9.59
CA ASP A 105 -8.99 12.54 -8.95
C ASP A 105 -9.63 11.24 -9.43
N CYS A 106 -8.80 10.21 -9.61
CA CYS A 106 -9.29 8.84 -9.71
C CYS A 106 -9.80 8.42 -8.32
N PRO A 107 -10.89 7.65 -8.24
CA PRO A 107 -11.34 7.07 -6.97
C PRO A 107 -10.23 6.31 -6.23
N GLU A 108 -10.40 6.15 -4.91
CA GLU A 108 -9.48 5.34 -4.10
C GLU A 108 -9.36 3.92 -4.65
N ASP A 109 -8.14 3.36 -4.55
CA ASP A 109 -7.82 2.00 -4.98
C ASP A 109 -8.71 0.99 -4.25
N SER A 110 -9.47 0.21 -5.04
CA SER A 110 -10.42 -0.76 -4.54
C SER A 110 -10.06 -2.16 -5.03
N PHE A 111 -10.39 -3.15 -4.21
CA PHE A 111 -10.04 -4.56 -4.45
C PHE A 111 -11.29 -5.43 -4.50
N ILE A 112 -11.15 -6.62 -5.07
CA ILE A 112 -12.21 -7.62 -5.01
C ILE A 112 -12.49 -7.94 -3.53
N HIS A 113 -13.78 -8.10 -3.19
CA HIS A 113 -14.20 -8.44 -1.83
C HIS A 113 -13.46 -9.65 -1.25
N ASP A 114 -13.17 -9.54 0.04
CA ASP A 114 -12.46 -10.57 0.80
C ASP A 114 -13.09 -11.97 0.62
N GLY A 115 -12.24 -12.95 0.32
CA GLY A 115 -12.65 -14.34 0.15
C GLY A 115 -13.03 -14.73 -1.27
N TYR A 116 -13.05 -13.80 -2.22
CA TYR A 116 -13.17 -14.14 -3.64
C TYR A 116 -11.90 -14.88 -4.12
N PRO A 117 -12.04 -16.03 -4.79
CA PRO A 117 -10.88 -16.77 -5.28
C PRO A 117 -10.29 -16.10 -6.52
N CYS A 118 -9.19 -15.36 -6.33
CA CYS A 118 -8.31 -14.87 -7.40
C CYS A 118 -7.05 -15.77 -7.50
N ARG A 119 -6.54 -15.97 -8.72
CA ARG A 119 -5.40 -16.86 -9.03
C ARG A 119 -4.10 -16.12 -8.70
N SER A 120 -3.10 -16.66 -8.02
CA SER A 120 -2.94 -17.94 -7.34
C SER A 120 -2.77 -17.65 -5.85
N ILE A 121 -3.17 -18.61 -5.02
CA ILE A 121 -2.55 -18.84 -3.73
C ILE A 121 -1.03 -18.72 -3.95
N GLY A 122 -0.42 -17.60 -3.57
CA GLY A 122 1.02 -17.54 -3.38
C GLY A 122 1.35 -18.59 -2.34
N GLN A 123 1.82 -19.75 -2.78
CA GLN A 123 2.26 -20.90 -1.98
C GLN A 123 1.50 -21.06 -0.65
N ALA A 124 0.43 -21.85 -0.63
CA ALA A 124 -0.08 -22.36 0.64
C ALA A 124 1.01 -23.25 1.25
N SER A 125 1.85 -22.65 2.09
CA SER A 125 2.86 -23.36 2.83
C SER A 125 2.15 -24.03 3.99
N LEU A 126 2.09 -25.37 3.96
CA LEU A 126 1.60 -26.12 5.12
C LEU A 126 2.63 -26.01 6.23
N LEU A 127 2.29 -25.23 7.25
CA LEU A 127 3.13 -25.02 8.42
C LEU A 127 2.75 -26.04 9.49
N VAL A 128 3.54 -27.11 9.60
CA VAL A 128 3.32 -28.15 10.60
C VAL A 128 3.93 -27.69 11.92
N GLY A 129 3.12 -27.45 12.95
CA GLY A 129 3.58 -27.11 14.30
C GLY A 129 4.19 -28.30 15.08
N PRO A 130 4.74 -28.06 16.29
CA PRO A 130 5.26 -29.11 17.17
C PRO A 130 4.11 -29.99 17.71
N THR A 131 4.35 -31.30 17.83
CA THR A 131 3.36 -32.27 18.38
C THR A 131 3.55 -32.54 19.88
N THR A 132 4.58 -31.96 20.49
CA THR A 132 5.00 -32.20 21.88
C THR A 132 4.93 -30.90 22.69
N TYR A 133 4.48 -30.97 23.94
CA TYR A 133 4.35 -29.81 24.82
C TYR A 133 5.71 -29.16 25.15
N GLY A 134 5.81 -27.84 24.99
CA GLY A 134 6.98 -27.03 25.35
C GLY A 134 8.13 -27.07 24.33
N GLN A 135 7.89 -27.57 23.11
CA GLN A 135 8.87 -27.56 22.04
C GLN A 135 8.63 -26.42 21.06
N THR A 136 9.71 -25.74 20.68
CA THR A 136 9.65 -24.71 19.66
C THR A 136 9.91 -25.28 18.27
N LYS A 137 9.12 -24.90 17.25
CA LYS A 137 9.48 -25.13 15.84
C LYS A 137 9.67 -23.80 15.12
N ASN A 138 10.76 -23.67 14.38
CA ASN A 138 11.03 -22.49 13.55
C ASN A 138 10.83 -22.86 12.08
N VAL A 139 10.03 -22.09 11.36
CA VAL A 139 9.82 -22.27 9.92
C VAL A 139 10.23 -20.98 9.21
N VAL A 140 11.27 -21.09 8.39
CA VAL A 140 11.73 -20.00 7.53
C VAL A 140 10.88 -20.00 6.27
N LEU A 141 10.27 -18.87 5.96
CA LEU A 141 9.50 -18.69 4.73
C LEU A 141 10.45 -18.26 3.61
N ASN A 142 10.55 -19.08 2.56
CA ASN A 142 11.37 -18.77 1.39
C ASN A 142 10.60 -19.07 0.09
N PRO A 143 10.21 -18.04 -0.68
CA PRO A 143 10.48 -16.60 -0.47
C PRO A 143 9.77 -16.03 0.78
N PRO A 144 10.23 -14.87 1.31
CA PRO A 144 9.52 -14.14 2.36
C PRO A 144 8.11 -13.77 1.89
N ILE A 145 7.15 -13.72 2.81
CA ILE A 145 5.78 -13.31 2.50
C ILE A 145 5.71 -11.79 2.49
N GLU A 146 5.47 -11.21 1.31
CA GLU A 146 5.16 -9.79 1.12
C GLU A 146 3.65 -9.65 0.94
N THR A 147 2.96 -9.15 1.97
CA THR A 147 1.51 -8.98 1.92
C THR A 147 1.04 -7.88 2.86
N GLN A 148 -0.02 -7.19 2.48
CA GLN A 148 -0.77 -6.29 3.36
C GLN A 148 -1.69 -7.06 4.33
N TYR A 149 -2.11 -8.28 3.93
CA TYR A 149 -3.04 -9.11 4.69
C TYR A 149 -2.54 -10.56 4.83
N LEU A 150 -2.50 -11.06 6.06
CA LEU A 150 -2.11 -12.44 6.36
C LEU A 150 -3.28 -13.20 7.00
N ARG A 151 -3.82 -14.19 6.27
CA ARG A 151 -4.91 -15.05 6.74
C ARG A 151 -4.37 -16.40 7.23
N ILE A 152 -4.59 -16.72 8.50
CA ILE A 152 -4.24 -18.02 9.10
C ILE A 152 -5.50 -18.88 9.15
N ASN A 153 -5.47 -20.06 8.54
CA ASN A 153 -6.59 -21.01 8.53
C ASN A 153 -6.20 -22.37 9.14
N PRO A 154 -6.33 -22.54 10.47
CA PRO A 154 -5.96 -23.78 11.14
C PRO A 154 -6.85 -24.95 10.75
N GLN A 155 -6.26 -26.08 10.39
CA GLN A 155 -6.99 -27.24 9.84
C GLN A 155 -7.54 -28.20 10.89
N TYR A 156 -6.86 -28.35 12.04
CA TYR A 156 -7.28 -29.20 13.14
C TYR A 156 -6.67 -28.74 14.47
N TRP A 157 -7.36 -29.03 15.57
CA TRP A 157 -6.88 -28.76 16.92
C TRP A 157 -6.96 -30.03 17.77
N SER A 158 -5.93 -30.31 18.56
CA SER A 158 -6.02 -31.35 19.59
C SER A 158 -6.75 -30.79 20.82
N TYR A 159 -7.72 -31.54 21.34
CA TYR A 159 -8.61 -31.09 22.42
C TYR A 159 -7.84 -30.82 23.72
N SER A 160 -8.17 -29.69 24.38
CA SER A 160 -7.98 -29.32 25.81
C SER A 160 -7.06 -28.15 26.22
N ARG A 161 -6.45 -27.35 25.30
CA ARG A 161 -5.65 -26.16 25.68
C ARG A 161 -5.76 -25.00 24.67
N MET A 162 -5.20 -23.82 25.00
CA MET A 162 -5.13 -22.63 24.13
C MET A 162 -4.69 -23.02 22.71
N CYS A 163 -5.58 -22.80 21.74
CA CYS A 163 -5.43 -23.36 20.40
C CYS A 163 -4.41 -22.60 19.53
N LEU A 164 -4.39 -21.26 19.57
CA LEU A 164 -3.40 -20.45 18.87
C LEU A 164 -3.26 -19.08 19.53
N LYS A 165 -2.01 -18.64 19.77
CA LYS A 165 -1.69 -17.25 20.11
C LYS A 165 -0.76 -16.73 19.02
N THR A 166 -1.10 -15.62 18.35
CA THR A 166 -0.26 -15.08 17.28
C THR A 166 0.26 -13.68 17.62
N GLU A 167 1.54 -13.43 17.36
CA GLU A 167 2.20 -12.13 17.49
C GLU A 167 2.82 -11.78 16.14
N PHE A 168 2.44 -10.64 15.55
CA PHE A 168 2.98 -10.14 14.29
C PHE A 168 3.88 -8.93 14.53
N TYR A 169 5.08 -8.95 13.95
CA TYR A 169 6.05 -7.88 13.95
C TYR A 169 6.35 -7.51 12.50
N GLY A 170 6.10 -6.26 12.10
CA GLY A 170 6.41 -5.77 10.76
C GLY A 170 7.91 -5.53 10.55
N CYS A 171 8.39 -5.60 9.31
CA CYS A 171 9.77 -5.30 8.91
C CYS A 171 9.84 -4.01 8.07
N SER A 172 10.97 -3.29 8.09
CA SER A 172 11.24 -2.26 7.08
C SER A 172 11.58 -2.93 5.74
N GLY A 173 11.20 -2.29 4.63
CA GLY A 173 11.30 -2.88 3.27
C GLY A 173 12.70 -3.33 2.83
N GLU A 174 13.76 -2.96 3.54
CA GLU A 174 15.15 -3.36 3.26
C GLU A 174 15.59 -4.66 3.99
N GLN A 175 14.77 -5.21 4.90
CA GLN A 175 15.17 -6.32 5.80
C GLN A 175 14.41 -7.63 5.55
N GLY A 176 13.89 -7.83 4.32
CA GLY A 176 12.93 -8.88 3.92
C GLY A 176 13.26 -10.34 4.29
N LYS A 177 13.15 -10.70 5.57
CA LYS A 177 12.97 -12.07 6.06
C LYS A 177 12.06 -12.08 7.27
N ILE A 178 10.90 -12.70 7.09
CA ILE A 178 9.94 -13.00 8.15
C ILE A 178 10.18 -14.45 8.57
N ASP A 179 10.55 -14.65 9.84
CA ASP A 179 10.66 -15.99 10.43
C ASP A 179 9.40 -16.31 11.24
N LEU A 180 8.94 -17.57 11.17
CA LEU A 180 7.85 -18.08 11.99
C LEU A 180 8.42 -18.92 13.15
N LEU A 181 8.17 -18.50 14.38
CA LEU A 181 8.56 -19.23 15.60
C LEU A 181 7.31 -19.77 16.28
N TYR A 182 7.30 -21.03 16.70
CA TYR A 182 6.16 -21.69 17.36
C TYR A 182 6.54 -22.24 18.73
N ASP A 183 6.04 -21.74 19.87
CA ASP A 183 6.25 -22.32 21.24
C ASP A 183 5.04 -23.12 21.80
#